data_AF-A0AAW1R390-F1
#
_entry.id   AF-A0AAW1R390-F1
#
_cell.length_a   1.000
_cell.length_b   1.000
_cell.length_c   1.000
_cell.angle_alpha   90.00
_cell.angle_beta   90.00
_cell.angle_gamma   90.00
#
_symmetry.space_group_name_H-M   'P 1'
#
loop_
_entity.id
_entity.type
_entity.pdbx_description
1 polymer ?
#
loop_
_entity_poly.entity_id
_entity_poly.type
_entity_poly.pdbx_seq_one_letter_code
_entity_poly.pdbx_strand_id
1 'polypeptide(L)'
;MAQISVTDEEVREWGPKLEQIVDWFDQLQAVDVEGVPPATRADLTEENLLRPDMPRTFDNREDMMAEVPDREGPFVKVPKIS
;
A
#
# COMPACT_ATOMS: atom_id res chain seq x y z
N MET A 1 8.40 3.82 4.18
CA MET A 1 8.74 2.60 4.94
C MET A 1 7.45 1.93 5.37
N ALA A 2 7.39 0.60 5.33
CA ALA A 2 6.24 -0.13 5.84
C ALA A 2 6.23 -0.04 7.37
N GLN A 3 5.04 0.11 7.97
CA GLN A 3 4.83 0.20 9.41
C GLN A 3 4.90 -1.20 10.04
N ILE A 4 6.07 -1.83 9.95
CA ILE A 4 6.32 -3.18 10.46
C ILE A 4 7.31 -3.07 11.62
N SER A 5 6.92 -3.59 12.78
CA SER A 5 7.84 -3.77 13.91
C SER A 5 8.66 -5.03 13.68
N VAL A 6 9.98 -4.89 13.67
CA VAL A 6 10.94 -6.00 13.50
C VAL A 6 11.88 -6.06 14.69
N THR A 7 12.20 -7.26 15.14
CA THR A 7 13.16 -7.52 16.20
C THR A 7 14.59 -7.62 15.65
N ASP A 8 15.60 -7.45 16.51
CA ASP A 8 17.01 -7.56 16.10
C ASP A 8 17.38 -8.96 15.57
N GLU A 9 16.66 -10.00 16.00
CA GLU A 9 16.83 -11.36 15.49
C GLU A 9 16.29 -11.49 14.07
N GLU A 10 15.08 -11.00 13.82
CA GLU A 10 14.47 -10.98 12.48
C GLU A 10 15.30 -10.15 11.50
N VAL A 11 15.87 -9.03 11.95
CA VAL A 11 16.79 -8.23 11.13
C VAL A 11 18.02 -9.04 10.73
N ARG A 12 18.62 -9.80 11.66
CA ARG A 12 19.78 -10.66 11.38
C ARG A 12 19.43 -11.81 10.44
N GLU A 13 18.21 -12.34 10.52
CA GLU A 13 17.74 -13.42 9.64
C GLU A 13 17.35 -12.91 8.24
N TRP A 14 16.69 -11.76 8.15
CA TRP A 14 16.09 -11.25 6.91
C TRP A 14 17.07 -10.43 6.08
N GLY A 15 18.05 -9.76 6.69
CA GLY A 15 19.07 -8.98 5.98
C GLY A 15 19.72 -9.75 4.83
N PRO A 16 20.32 -10.93 5.08
CA PRO A 16 20.94 -11.74 4.02
C PRO A 16 19.96 -12.25 2.96
N LYS A 17 18.68 -12.41 3.30
CA LYS A 17 17.63 -12.83 2.34
C LYS A 17 17.23 -11.68 1.42
N LEU A 18 17.16 -10.46 1.94
CA LEU A 18 16.88 -9.26 1.17
C LEU A 18 18.05 -8.91 0.25
N GLU A 19 19.29 -9.09 0.70
CA GLU A 19 20.49 -8.95 -0.14
C GLU A 19 20.43 -9.87 -1.37
N GLN A 20 20.11 -11.15 -1.18
CA GLN A 20 19.94 -12.10 -2.30
C GLN A 20 18.86 -11.67 -3.30
N ILE A 21 17.77 -11.07 -2.82
CA ILE A 21 16.70 -10.57 -3.70
C ILE A 21 17.22 -9.39 -4.52
N VAL A 22 17.92 -8.44 -3.89
CA VAL A 22 18.51 -7.28 -4.57
C VAL A 22 19.55 -7.73 -5.61
N ASP A 23 20.44 -8.65 -5.25
CA ASP A 23 21.44 -9.22 -6.17
C ASP A 23 20.79 -9.90 -7.39
N TRP A 24 19.63 -10.54 -7.18
CA TRP A 24 18.86 -11.11 -8.28
C TRP A 24 18.28 -10.02 -9.19
N PHE A 25 17.77 -8.93 -8.62
CA PHE A 25 17.26 -7.78 -9.39
C PHE A 25 18.35 -7.07 -10.20
N ASP A 26 19.60 -7.07 -9.76
CA ASP A 26 20.72 -6.47 -10.52
C ASP A 26 20.91 -7.09 -11.90
N GLN A 27 20.50 -8.35 -12.10
CA GLN A 27 20.52 -8.98 -13.43
C GLN A 27 19.62 -8.25 -14.44
N LEU A 28 18.56 -7.58 -13.97
CA LEU A 28 17.67 -6.81 -14.84
C LEU A 28 18.29 -5.49 -15.31
N GLN A 29 19.33 -4.99 -14.63
CA GLN A 29 20.05 -3.77 -15.06
C GLN A 29 20.87 -3.99 -16.34
N ALA A 30 21.16 -5.24 -16.71
CA ALA A 30 21.88 -5.58 -17.94
C ALA A 30 21.03 -5.39 -19.22
N VAL A 31 19.71 -5.18 -19.07
CA VAL A 31 18.80 -4.97 -20.18
C VAL A 31 18.73 -3.48 -20.52
N ASP A 32 19.01 -3.14 -21.78
CA ASP A 32 18.82 -1.77 -22.27
C ASP A 32 17.32 -1.45 -22.41
N VAL A 33 16.90 -0.40 -21.70
CA VAL A 33 15.52 0.11 -21.68
C VAL A 33 15.46 1.55 -22.20
N GLU A 34 16.50 2.04 -22.88
CA GLU A 34 16.51 3.37 -23.46
C GLU A 34 15.36 3.54 -24.48
N GLY A 35 14.54 4.57 -24.27
CA GLY A 35 13.38 4.86 -25.11
C GLY A 35 12.15 3.97 -24.87
N VAL A 36 12.20 2.99 -23.95
CA VAL A 36 11.03 2.19 -23.57
C VAL A 36 10.23 2.92 -22.48
N PRO A 37 8.98 3.34 -22.73
CA PRO A 37 8.17 3.99 -21.71
C PRO A 37 7.79 2.99 -20.60
N PRO A 38 7.76 3.41 -19.31
CA PRO A 38 7.34 2.54 -18.23
C PRO A 38 5.92 2.02 -18.41
N ALA A 39 5.71 0.72 -18.24
CA ALA A 39 4.39 0.10 -18.29
C ALA A 39 3.63 0.34 -16.97
N THR A 40 2.98 1.50 -16.83
CA THR A 40 2.21 1.86 -15.61
C THR A 40 0.85 1.17 -15.52
N ARG A 41 0.32 0.70 -16.66
CA ARG A 41 -0.96 -0.02 -16.80
C ARG A 41 -0.83 -1.06 -17.91
N ALA A 42 -1.52 -2.18 -17.75
CA ALA A 42 -1.53 -3.26 -18.75
C ALA A 42 -2.32 -2.88 -20.01
N ASP A 43 -3.24 -1.93 -19.88
CA ASP A 43 -4.13 -1.40 -20.91
C ASP A 43 -3.96 0.12 -21.05
N LEU A 44 -3.59 0.56 -22.26
CA LEU A 44 -3.34 1.97 -22.58
C LEU A 44 -4.55 2.67 -23.21
N THR A 45 -5.68 1.97 -23.32
CA THR A 45 -6.86 2.43 -24.08
C THR A 45 -7.94 3.10 -23.24
N GLU A 46 -7.83 3.12 -21.92
CA GLU A 46 -8.87 3.70 -21.08
C GLU A 46 -8.63 5.19 -20.82
N GLU A 47 -9.55 6.02 -21.32
CA GLU A 47 -9.69 7.41 -20.93
C GLU A 47 -9.90 7.51 -19.40
N ASN A 48 -9.49 8.62 -18.78
CA ASN A 48 -9.71 8.83 -17.35
C ASN A 48 -11.21 8.74 -17.02
N LEU A 49 -11.63 7.64 -16.39
CA LEU A 49 -13.01 7.45 -15.94
C LEU A 49 -13.32 8.43 -14.80
N LEU A 50 -14.01 9.52 -15.12
CA LEU A 50 -14.45 10.50 -14.14
C LEU A 50 -15.73 10.04 -13.45
N ARG A 51 -15.75 10.10 -12.12
CA ARG A 51 -16.97 9.92 -11.33
C ARG A 51 -17.83 11.19 -11.43
N PRO A 52 -19.17 11.09 -11.65
CA PRO A 52 -20.04 12.24 -11.60
C PRO A 52 -20.06 12.89 -10.21
N ASP A 53 -20.18 14.22 -10.17
CA ASP A 53 -20.31 15.00 -8.94
C ASP A 53 -21.77 14.99 -8.45
N MET A 54 -22.18 13.88 -7.86
CA MET A 54 -23.52 13.71 -7.29
C MET A 54 -23.42 13.21 -5.85
N PRO A 55 -24.23 13.76 -4.91
CA PRO A 55 -24.20 13.33 -3.53
C PRO A 55 -24.70 11.87 -3.41
N ARG A 56 -24.04 11.10 -2.54
CA ARG A 56 -24.47 9.75 -2.16
C ARG A 56 -24.64 9.69 -0.64
N THR A 57 -25.80 9.20 -0.20
CA THR A 57 -26.05 8.89 1.22
C THR A 57 -25.53 7.49 1.52
N PHE A 58 -24.99 7.30 2.73
CA PHE A 58 -24.51 6.02 3.22
C PHE A 58 -25.19 5.73 4.55
N ASP A 59 -26.15 4.82 4.55
CA ASP A 59 -26.98 4.52 5.72
C ASP A 59 -26.40 3.39 6.59
N ASN A 60 -25.27 2.80 6.17
CA ASN A 60 -24.60 1.67 6.81
C ASN A 60 -23.54 2.10 7.85
N ARG A 61 -23.72 3.26 8.48
CA ARG A 61 -22.75 3.80 9.45
C ARG A 61 -22.51 2.85 10.63
N GLU A 62 -23.59 2.27 11.17
CA GLU A 62 -23.47 1.33 12.30
C GLU A 62 -22.69 0.07 11.91
N ASP A 63 -22.95 -0.47 10.71
CA ASP A 63 -22.22 -1.63 10.18
C ASP A 63 -20.73 -1.34 10.04
N MET A 64 -20.37 -0.15 9.52
CA MET A 64 -18.97 0.28 9.42
C MET A 64 -18.29 0.41 10.80
N MET A 65 -19.03 0.90 11.80
CA MET A 65 -18.53 1.11 13.16
C MET A 65 -18.51 -0.17 14.00
N ALA A 66 -19.17 -1.25 13.55
CA ALA A 66 -19.09 -2.56 14.17
C ALA A 66 -17.73 -3.24 13.92
N GLU A 67 -17.08 -2.93 12.79
CA GLU A 67 -15.75 -3.44 12.43
C GLU A 67 -14.58 -2.69 13.11
N VAL A 68 -14.89 -1.62 13.85
CA VAL A 68 -13.89 -0.78 14.49
C VAL A 68 -13.45 -1.40 15.83
N PRO A 69 -12.15 -1.69 16.05
CA PRO A 69 -11.68 -2.34 17.28
C PRO A 69 -11.88 -1.54 18.56
N ASP A 70 -11.69 -0.20 18.52
CA ASP A 70 -11.90 0.69 19.66
C ASP A 70 -12.66 1.95 19.22
N ARG A 71 -13.80 2.20 19.85
CA ARG A 71 -14.70 3.31 19.50
C ARG A 71 -15.20 4.01 20.76
N GLU A 72 -15.38 5.32 20.65
CA GLU A 72 -15.98 6.16 21.67
C GLU A 72 -17.17 6.91 21.06
N GLY A 73 -18.38 6.41 21.33
CA GLY A 73 -19.59 6.92 20.71
C GLY A 73 -19.49 6.89 19.17
N PRO A 74 -19.66 8.02 18.47
CA PRO A 74 -19.56 8.08 17.01
C PRO A 74 -18.12 8.19 16.49
N PHE A 75 -17.09 8.06 17.33
CA PHE A 75 -15.68 8.27 16.94
C PHE A 75 -14.85 6.99 17.02
N VAL A 76 -13.88 6.85 16.10
CA VAL A 76 -12.83 5.82 16.18
C VAL A 76 -11.76 6.31 17.12
N LYS A 77 -11.41 5.50 18.12
CA LYS A 77 -10.41 5.85 19.12
C LYS A 77 -9.02 5.39 18.65
N VAL A 78 -8.06 6.30 18.71
CA VAL A 78 -6.65 6.04 18.38
C VAL A 78 -5.74 6.48 19.53
N PRO A 79 -4.56 5.88 19.70
CA PRO A 79 -3.58 6.34 20.67
C PRO A 79 -3.23 7.81 20.42
N LYS A 80 -3.22 8.63 21.48
CA LYS A 80 -2.83 10.03 21.39
C LYS A 80 -1.33 10.11 21.06
N ILE A 81 -1.00 10.81 19.98
CA ILE A 81 0.39 11.18 19.68
C ILE A 81 0.73 12.38 20.58
N SER A 82 1.77 12.24 21.40
CA SER A 82 2.34 13.32 22.21
C SER A 82 3.67 13.78 21.66
#